data_AF-A0A949WX06-F1
#
_entry.id   AF-A0A949WX06-F1
#
_cell.length_a   1.000
_cell.length_b   1.000
_cell.length_c   1.000
_cell.angle_alpha   90.00
_cell.angle_beta   90.00
_cell.angle_gamma   90.00
#
_symmetry.space_group_name_H-M   'P 1'
#
loop_
_entity.id
_entity.type
_entity.pdbx_description
1 polymer ?
#
loop_
_entity_poly.entity_id
_entity_poly.type
_entity_poly.pdbx_seq_one_letter_code
_entity_poly.pdbx_strand_id
1 'polypeptide(L)' 'PEASLAREIGLEYAAIAVIANFAAGRGDSEHAIPLDKIEAVLAESMGRVRRIIDELCRQ' A
#
# COMPACT_ATOMS: atom_id res chain seq x y z
N PRO A 1 -6.10 9.68 -7.72
CA PRO A 1 -6.17 10.97 -8.48
C PRO A 1 -4.80 11.62 -8.70
N GLU A 2 -3.90 11.41 -7.74
CA GLU A 2 -2.53 11.91 -7.61
C GLU A 2 -1.65 11.57 -8.83
N ALA A 3 -1.75 10.34 -9.36
CA ALA A 3 -0.95 9.93 -10.53
C ALA A 3 -1.25 10.75 -11.78
N SER A 4 -2.52 11.11 -12.01
CA SER A 4 -2.91 11.97 -13.13
C SER A 4 -2.38 13.39 -12.94
N LEU A 5 -2.50 13.93 -11.72
CA LEU A 5 -1.99 15.26 -11.39
C LEU A 5 -0.46 15.36 -11.54
N ALA A 6 0.27 14.33 -11.13
CA ALA A 6 1.73 14.29 -11.30
C ALA A 6 2.13 14.34 -12.78
N ARG A 7 1.39 13.63 -13.65
CA ARG A 7 1.60 13.67 -15.10
C ARG A 7 1.32 15.06 -15.69
N GLU A 8 0.30 15.75 -15.20
CA GLU A 8 -0.05 17.10 -15.68
C GLU A 8 1.08 18.11 -15.48
N ILE A 9 1.83 17.98 -14.38
CA ILE A 9 2.95 18.88 -14.05
C ILE A 9 4.33 18.33 -14.46
N GLY A 10 4.38 17.18 -15.13
CA GLY A 10 5.63 16.53 -15.53
C GLY A 10 6.47 15.99 -14.38
N LEU A 11 5.87 15.69 -13.23
CA LEU A 11 6.54 15.12 -12.06
C LEU A 11 6.71 13.61 -12.22
N GLU A 12 7.92 13.11 -11.98
CA GLU A 12 8.19 11.68 -11.89
C GLU A 12 7.40 11.08 -10.71
N TYR A 13 6.64 10.02 -10.98
CA TYR A 13 5.70 9.45 -10.02
C TYR A 13 5.76 7.93 -10.02
N ALA A 14 5.80 7.35 -8.82
CA ALA A 14 5.66 5.92 -8.59
C ALA A 14 4.72 5.68 -7.40
N ALA A 15 3.97 4.58 -7.43
CA ALA A 15 3.10 4.15 -6.35
C ALA A 15 3.37 2.70 -5.98
N ILE A 16 3.39 2.41 -4.67
CA ILE A 16 3.49 1.06 -4.13
C ILE A 16 2.15 0.75 -3.45
N ALA A 17 1.41 -0.21 -4.00
CA ALA A 17 0.12 -0.65 -3.45
C ALA A 17 0.31 -1.93 -2.63
N VAL A 18 0.17 -1.82 -1.31
CA VAL A 18 0.20 -2.97 -0.40
C VAL A 18 -1.18 -3.62 -0.28
N ILE A 19 -1.22 -4.95 -0.17
CA ILE A 19 -2.46 -5.69 0.04
C ILE A 19 -2.69 -5.82 1.54
N ALA A 20 -3.60 -5.01 2.07
CA ALA A 20 -3.92 -5.00 3.50
C ALA A 20 -4.91 -6.10 3.92
N ASN A 21 -5.75 -6.54 2.99
CA ASN A 21 -6.78 -7.54 3.18
C ASN A 21 -7.01 -8.30 1.88
N PHE A 22 -6.38 -9.46 1.77
CA PHE A 22 -6.56 -10.31 0.60
C PHE A 22 -8.00 -10.80 0.50
N ALA A 23 -8.62 -10.61 -0.66
CA ALA A 23 -9.97 -11.08 -0.97
C ALA A 23 -11.04 -10.65 0.06
N ALA A 24 -10.99 -9.38 0.51
CA ALA A 24 -11.96 -8.82 1.45
C ALA A 24 -13.42 -9.12 1.06
N GLY A 25 -14.23 -9.58 2.03
CA GLY A 25 -15.60 -10.03 1.78
C GLY A 25 -15.71 -11.49 1.31
N ARG A 26 -14.60 -12.25 1.28
CA ARG A 26 -14.56 -13.68 0.93
C ARG A 26 -13.79 -14.48 1.98
N GLY A 27 -14.04 -15.79 2.05
CA GLY A 27 -13.36 -16.71 2.96
C GLY A 27 -13.49 -16.25 4.41
N ASP A 28 -12.36 -16.11 5.10
CA ASP A 28 -12.30 -15.68 6.52
C ASP A 28 -12.83 -14.25 6.77
N SER A 29 -13.12 -13.49 5.72
CA SER A 29 -13.71 -12.15 5.78
C SER A 29 -15.12 -12.06 5.16
N GLU A 30 -15.81 -13.19 4.99
CA GLU A 30 -17.15 -13.26 4.39
C GLU A 30 -18.18 -12.38 5.10
N HIS A 31 -18.13 -12.34 6.44
CA HIS A 31 -19.13 -11.63 7.24
C HIS A 31 -18.69 -10.25 7.74
N ALA A 32 -17.39 -9.98 7.77
CA ALA A 32 -16.85 -8.71 8.24
C ALA A 32 -15.42 -8.48 7.74
N ILE A 33 -15.04 -7.20 7.65
CA ILE A 33 -13.68 -6.76 7.39
C ILE A 33 -13.14 -6.11 8.68
N PRO A 34 -12.51 -6.90 9.58
CA PRO A 34 -12.02 -6.41 10.86
C PRO A 34 -10.82 -5.47 10.67
N LEU A 35 -10.95 -4.23 11.15
CA LEU A 35 -9.95 -3.17 10.93
C LEU A 35 -8.63 -3.42 11.67
N ASP A 36 -8.68 -4.01 12.86
CA ASP A 36 -7.51 -4.41 13.64
C ASP A 36 -6.60 -5.38 12.88
N LYS A 37 -7.17 -6.33 12.13
CA LYS A 37 -6.39 -7.23 11.26
C LYS A 37 -5.74 -6.48 10.09
N ILE A 38 -6.44 -5.51 9.51
CA ILE A 38 -5.91 -4.64 8.44
C ILE A 38 -4.72 -3.84 8.97
N GLU A 39 -4.86 -3.21 10.13
CA GLU A 39 -3.83 -2.38 10.75
C GLU A 39 -2.53 -3.16 10.99
N ALA A 40 -2.63 -4.40 11.48
CA ALA A 40 -1.47 -5.26 11.69
C ALA A 40 -0.73 -5.58 10.37
N VAL A 41 -1.46 -5.94 9.31
CA VAL A 41 -0.88 -6.22 7.99
C VAL A 41 -0.24 -4.97 7.38
N LEU A 42 -0.89 -3.81 7.54
CA LEU A 42 -0.37 -2.53 7.08
C LEU A 42 0.93 -2.16 7.80
N ALA A 43 0.98 -2.29 9.13
CA ALA A 43 2.18 -1.96 9.90
C ALA A 43 3.41 -2.76 9.45
N GLU A 44 3.25 -4.08 9.27
CA GLU A 44 4.32 -4.94 8.77
C GLU A 44 4.73 -4.56 7.33
N SER A 45 3.74 -4.35 6.46
CA SER A 45 3.96 -4.05 5.04
C SER A 45 4.63 -2.70 4.82
N MET A 46 4.24 -1.68 5.59
CA MET A 46 4.88 -0.36 5.53
C MET A 46 6.35 -0.41 5.98
N GLY A 47 6.72 -1.30 6.90
CA GLY A 47 8.12 -1.57 7.24
C GLY A 47 8.94 -2.07 6.04
N ARG A 48 8.34 -2.89 5.16
CA ARG A 48 8.95 -3.35 3.90
C ARG A 48 9.03 -2.24 2.87
N VAL A 49 7.93 -1.48 2.69
CA VAL A 49 7.88 -0.31 1.79
C VAL A 49 8.98 0.69 2.12
N ARG A 50 9.18 1.00 3.41
CA ARG A 50 10.26 1.89 3.86
C ARG A 50 11.63 1.42 3.40
N ARG A 51 11.93 0.11 3.47
CA ARG A 51 13.22 -0.44 3.02
C ARG A 51 13.42 -0.29 1.50
N ILE A 52 12.35 -0.46 0.72
CA ILE A 52 12.40 -0.26 -0.74
C ILE A 52 12.70 1.20 -1.06
N ILE A 53 12.03 2.14 -0.39
CA ILE A 53 12.25 3.58 -0.59
C ILE A 53 13.66 3.98 -0.14
N ASP A 54 14.13 3.46 1.01
CA ASP A 54 15.49 3.72 1.49
C ASP A 54 16.54 3.26 0.49
N GLU A 55 16.39 2.08 -0.11
CA GLU A 55 17.29 1.58 -1.14
C GLU A 55 17.24 2.43 -2.41
N LEU A 56 16.05 2.87 -2.84
CA LEU A 56 15.89 3.75 -3.99
C LEU A 56 16.60 5.10 -3.80
N CYS A 57 16.51 5.68 -2.59
CA CYS A 57 17.15 6.97 -2.27
C CYS A 57 18.68 6.91 -2.14
N ARG A 58 19.26 5.71 -2.04
CA ARG A 58 20.73 5.52 -1.98
C ARG A 58 21.38 5.44 -3.35
N GLN A 59 20.60 5.26 -4.41
CA GLN A 59 21.06 5.24 -5.81
C GLN A 59 21.25 6.67 -6.32
#